data_AF-A0A9E3KSV4-F1
#
_entry.id   AF-A0A9E3KSV4-F1
#
_cell.length_a   1.000
_cell.length_b   1.000
_cell.length_c   1.000
_cell.angle_alpha   90.00
_cell.angle_beta   90.00
_cell.angle_gamma   90.00
#
_symmetry.space_group_name_H-M   'P 1'
#
loop_
_entity.id
_entity.type
_entity.pdbx_description
1 polymer ?
#
loop_
_entity_poly.entity_id
_entity_poly.type
_entity_poly.pdbx_seq_one_letter_code
_entity_poly.pdbx_strand_id
1 'polypeptide(L)' 'MESFGALKGTSPIAETRDFSIEKSEQEILKELEAAALKGERVNLHFVKRYMRFPWRGDTKYFVTRVEVRQE' A
#
# COMPACT_ATOMS: atom_id res chain seq x y z
N MET A 1 -25.87 25.01 14.40
CA MET A 1 -25.83 23.91 15.39
C MET A 1 -25.77 22.62 14.58
N GLU A 2 -24.56 22.24 14.19
CA GLU A 2 -24.35 21.04 13.37
C GLU A 2 -24.08 19.87 14.29
N SER A 3 -24.94 18.86 14.19
CA SER A 3 -24.97 17.69 15.06
C SER A 3 -23.78 16.78 14.79
N PHE A 4 -23.11 16.39 15.89
CA PHE A 4 -22.17 15.28 15.91
C PHE A 4 -22.83 14.03 15.29
N GLY A 5 -22.39 13.62 14.11
CA GLY A 5 -22.91 12.42 13.45
C GLY A 5 -22.95 12.42 11.91
N ALA A 6 -22.66 13.54 11.24
CA ALA A 6 -22.69 13.62 9.78
C ALA A 6 -21.29 13.50 9.14
N LEU A 7 -20.55 12.41 9.41
CA LEU A 7 -19.43 12.01 8.54
C LEU A 7 -19.94 10.97 7.54
N LYS A 8 -20.36 11.45 6.37
CA LYS A 8 -20.73 10.61 5.24
C LYS A 8 -19.46 10.01 4.62
N GLY A 9 -19.18 8.75 4.92
CA GLY A 9 -18.48 7.86 3.96
C GLY A 9 -17.07 7.37 4.28
N THR A 10 -16.48 7.65 5.46
CA THR A 10 -15.25 6.94 5.86
C THR A 10 -15.16 6.93 7.39
N SER A 11 -14.96 5.76 7.98
CA SER A 11 -14.60 5.66 9.40
C SER A 11 -13.38 6.55 9.64
N PRO A 12 -13.38 7.49 10.59
CA PRO A 12 -12.23 8.38 10.87
C PRO A 12 -10.99 7.63 11.40
N ILE A 13 -11.03 6.29 11.42
CA ILE A 13 -10.07 5.41 12.09
C ILE A 13 -9.40 4.42 11.12
N ALA A 14 -9.79 4.37 9.85
CA ALA A 14 -9.18 3.50 8.85
C ALA A 14 -8.54 4.32 7.72
N GLU A 15 -7.26 4.61 7.86
CA GLU A 15 -6.47 5.24 6.81
C GLU A 15 -6.12 4.20 5.74
N THR A 16 -6.80 4.24 4.60
CA THR A 16 -6.39 3.47 3.42
C THR A 16 -5.16 4.13 2.80
N ARG A 17 -4.09 3.35 2.60
CA ARG A 17 -2.88 3.80 1.92
C ARG A 17 -2.67 3.05 0.63
N ASP A 18 -2.52 3.80 -0.45
CA ASP A 18 -2.12 3.27 -1.75
C ASP A 18 -0.59 3.20 -1.84
N PHE A 19 -0.11 2.06 -2.35
CA PHE A 19 1.31 1.79 -2.57
C PHE A 19 1.57 1.53 -4.05
N SER A 20 2.75 1.91 -4.53
CA SER A 20 3.24 1.58 -5.86
C SER A 20 4.45 0.66 -5.77
N ILE A 21 4.61 -0.20 -6.77
CA ILE A 21 5.82 -1.01 -6.98
C ILE A 21 6.51 -0.45 -8.23
N GLU A 22 7.83 -0.27 -8.16
CA GLU A 22 8.58 0.17 -9.34
C GLU A 22 8.57 -0.94 -10.40
N LYS A 23 8.39 -0.57 -11.67
CA LYS A 23 8.32 -1.55 -12.77
C LYS A 23 9.55 -2.46 -12.84
N SER A 24 10.71 -1.98 -12.41
CA SER A 24 11.95 -2.76 -12.37
C SER A 24 11.94 -3.86 -11.31
N GLU A 25 11.15 -3.71 -10.24
CA GLU A 25 11.11 -4.61 -9.08
C GLU A 25 10.11 -5.75 -9.30
N GLN A 26 10.33 -6.54 -10.36
CA GLN A 26 9.44 -7.65 -10.73
C GLN A 26 9.42 -8.78 -9.68
N GLU A 27 10.48 -8.92 -8.89
CA GLU A 27 10.57 -9.92 -7.81
C GLU A 27 9.57 -9.62 -6.69
N ILE A 28 9.55 -8.37 -6.20
CA ILE A 28 8.61 -7.88 -5.19
C ILE A 28 7.17 -8.10 -5.62
N LEU A 29 6.86 -7.83 -6.90
CA LEU A 29 5.53 -8.03 -7.45
C LEU A 29 5.12 -9.52 -7.37
N LYS A 30 5.99 -10.43 -7.81
CA LYS A 30 5.73 -11.87 -7.79
C LYS A 30 5.58 -12.42 -6.37
N GLU A 31 6.40 -11.97 -5.44
CA GLU A 31 6.30 -12.38 -4.02
C GLU A 31 4.96 -11.93 -3.43
N LEU A 32 4.54 -10.69 -3.71
CA LEU A 32 3.26 -10.18 -3.26
C LEU A 32 2.08 -10.94 -3.87
N GLU A 33 2.14 -11.22 -5.18
CA GLU A 33 1.12 -12.03 -5.87
C GLU A 33 1.03 -13.44 -5.29
N ALA A 34 2.18 -14.09 -5.03
CA ALA A 34 2.23 -15.42 -4.44
C ALA A 34 1.64 -15.45 -3.02
N ALA A 35 1.98 -14.46 -2.19
CA ALA A 35 1.41 -14.33 -0.85
C ALA A 35 -0.10 -14.06 -0.88
N ALA A 36 -0.56 -13.22 -1.82
CA ALA A 36 -1.98 -12.92 -2.01
C ALA A 36 -2.76 -14.18 -2.44
N LEU A 37 -2.20 -15.01 -3.32
CA LEU A 37 -2.82 -16.26 -3.76
C LEU A 37 -2.97 -17.28 -2.61
N LYS A 38 -2.04 -17.29 -1.66
CA LYS A 38 -2.09 -18.17 -0.49
C LYS A 38 -2.93 -17.62 0.65
N GLY A 39 -3.33 -16.35 0.58
CA GLY A 39 -4.02 -15.65 1.67
C GLY A 39 -3.12 -15.36 2.87
N GLU A 40 -1.81 -15.31 2.66
CA GLU A 40 -0.84 -15.04 3.72
C GLU A 40 -0.84 -13.56 4.13
N ARG A 41 -0.58 -13.28 5.40
CA ARG A 41 -0.43 -11.90 5.88
C ARG A 41 0.98 -11.41 5.53
N VAL A 42 1.07 -10.22 4.94
CA VAL A 42 2.36 -9.62 4.55
C VAL A 42 2.62 -8.33 5.32
N ASN A 43 3.89 -8.10 5.64
CA ASN A 43 4.41 -6.81 6.05
C ASN A 43 5.05 -6.13 4.85
N LEU A 44 4.62 -4.90 4.55
CA LEU A 44 5.17 -4.08 3.47
C LEU A 44 6.19 -3.10 4.03
N HIS A 45 7.41 -3.16 3.54
CA HIS A 45 8.40 -2.10 3.74
C HIS A 45 8.31 -1.15 2.56
N PHE A 46 8.20 0.14 2.85
CA PHE A 46 8.04 1.14 1.82
C PHE A 46 8.83 2.40 2.14
N VAL A 47 9.24 3.11 1.09
CA VAL A 47 9.86 4.42 1.19
C VAL A 47 8.91 5.49 0.67
N LYS A 48 8.85 6.63 1.37
CA LYS A 48 8.09 7.80 0.93
C LYS A 48 8.99 8.71 0.12
N ARG A 49 8.67 8.93 -1.16
CA ARG A 49 9.38 9.88 -2.03
C ARG A 49 8.81 11.29 -1.89
N TYR A 50 9.69 12.29 -1.98
CA TYR A 50 9.32 13.71 -1.85
C TYR A 50 8.56 14.24 -3.07
N MET A 51 8.84 13.70 -4.26
CA MET A 51 8.25 14.12 -5.53
C MET A 51 7.62 12.93 -6.25
N ARG A 52 6.44 13.14 -6.85
CA ARG A 52 5.78 12.18 -7.73
C ARG A 52 6.11 12.55 -9.17
N PHE A 53 6.62 11.60 -9.94
CA PHE A 53 6.91 11.77 -11.35
C PHE A 53 5.96 10.89 -12.16
N PRO A 54 5.30 11.41 -13.21
CA PRO A 54 4.25 10.68 -13.94
C PRO A 54 4.75 9.41 -14.64
N TRP A 55 6.05 9.29 -14.94
CA TRP A 55 6.64 8.09 -15.54
C TRP A 55 7.11 7.03 -14.53
N ARG A 56 7.15 7.35 -13.23
CA ARG A 56 7.69 6.48 -12.16
C ARG A 56 6.63 5.93 -11.21
N GLY A 57 5.37 6.32 -11.34
CA GLY A 57 4.26 5.74 -10.59
C GLY A 57 3.28 6.77 -10.02
N ASP A 58 2.12 6.25 -9.58
CA ASP A 58 0.96 7.04 -9.18
C ASP A 58 0.96 7.48 -7.71
N THR A 59 1.79 6.86 -6.86
CA THR A 59 1.85 7.16 -5.43
C THR A 59 3.21 7.75 -5.01
N LYS A 60 3.27 8.24 -3.76
CA LYS A 60 4.54 8.64 -3.12
C LYS A 60 5.16 7.50 -2.32
N TYR A 61 4.46 6.38 -2.14
CA TYR A 61 4.86 5.28 -1.28
C TYR A 61 5.27 4.11 -2.17
N PHE A 62 6.56 3.84 -2.22
CA PHE A 62 7.10 2.77 -3.05
C PHE A 62 7.49 1.59 -2.17
N VAL A 63 6.94 0.42 -2.45
CA VAL A 63 7.30 -0.82 -1.75
C VAL A 63 8.72 -1.22 -2.15
N THR A 64 9.54 -1.49 -1.15
CA THR A 64 10.95 -1.91 -1.32
C THR A 64 11.19 -3.33 -0.83
N ARG A 65 10.28 -3.90 -0.03
CA ARG A 65 10.35 -5.29 0.41
C ARG A 65 9.00 -5.79 0.89
N VAL A 66 8.73 -7.06 0.63
CA VAL A 66 7.58 -7.79 1.16
C VAL A 66 8.11 -8.85 2.10
N GLU A 67 7.58 -8.92 3.31
CA GLU A 67 7.86 -10.00 4.26
C GLU A 67 6.59 -10.76 4.55
N VAL A 68 6.56 -12.03 4.12
CA VAL A 68 5.44 -12.93 4.40
C VAL A 68 5.55 -13.40 5.85
N ARG A 69 4.53 -13.12 6.66
CA ARG A 69 4.40 -13.70 7.99
C ARG A 69 3.85 -15.11 7.84
N GLN A 70 4.73 -16.08 7.92
CA GLN A 70 4.35 -17.48 8.11
C GLN A 70 3.88 -17.63 9.57
N GLU A 71 2.60 -17.99 9.75
CA GLU A 71 2.06 -18.47 11.02
C GLU A 71 2.30 -19.98 11.16
#